data_AF-D9MN79-F1
#
_entry.id   AF-D9MN79-F1
#
_cell.length_a   1.000
_cell.length_b   1.000
_cell.length_c   1.000
_cell.angle_alpha   90.00
_cell.angle_beta   90.00
_cell.angle_gamma   90.00
#
_symmetry.space_group_name_H-M   'P 1'
#
loop_
_entity.id
_entity.type
_entity.pdbx_description
1 polymer ?
#
loop_
_entity_poly.entity_id
_entity_poly.type
_entity_poly.pdbx_seq_one_letter_code
_entity_poly.pdbx_strand_id
1 'polypeptide(L)'
;LAFLKWQEVPTILVTILAALGFLSILAILVIFGRHFQTPIVRSAGGPMCFLMLAPLLVAYMMVPVYVGPPTVATCLCRQTLFTLCFTVCISCIAVRSFQIVCIFKMACRFPRAYAYWVRYHGSYVFVALMAALKVVIVAVSLLVTNTSPTAHVDPDDPKIMILSCNPNYHKGLLFNTSLDLLLSMMAFSFAYMGKGLPTNYNEAKFITFCMTFYFISSVSLCTFMSVYEGVLVSILD
;
A
#
# COMPACT_ATOMS: atom_id res chain seq x y z
N LEU A 1 2.10 27.21 13.72
CA LEU A 1 1.76 25.78 13.52
C LEU A 1 1.16 25.63 12.13
N ALA A 2 1.88 25.00 11.21
CA ALA A 2 1.37 24.66 9.88
C ALA A 2 0.90 23.20 9.88
N PHE A 3 -0.32 22.96 9.40
CA PHE A 3 -0.95 21.64 9.27
C PHE A 3 -2.02 21.73 8.18
N LEU A 4 -2.35 20.60 7.52
CA LEU A 4 -3.40 20.56 6.51
C LEU A 4 -4.74 21.02 7.09
N LYS A 5 -5.25 22.14 6.59
CA LYS A 5 -6.57 22.67 6.96
C LYS A 5 -7.64 22.13 6.02
N TRP A 6 -8.82 21.90 6.59
CA TRP A 6 -10.01 21.45 5.84
C TRP A 6 -10.46 22.40 4.73
N GLN A 7 -10.12 23.69 4.84
CA GLN A 7 -10.49 24.73 3.87
C GLN A 7 -9.50 24.88 2.71
N GLU A 8 -8.42 24.10 2.68
CA GLU A 8 -7.48 24.14 1.57
C GLU A 8 -7.96 23.27 0.41
N VAL A 9 -7.88 23.82 -0.81
CA VAL A 9 -8.24 23.14 -2.06
C VAL A 9 -7.63 21.73 -2.20
N PRO A 10 -6.32 21.49 -1.93
CA PRO A 10 -5.76 20.14 -2.01
C PRO A 10 -6.40 19.16 -1.02
N THR A 11 -6.68 19.57 0.21
CA THR A 11 -7.35 18.75 1.23
C THR A 11 -8.75 18.35 0.79
N ILE A 12 -9.52 19.29 0.23
CA ILE A 12 -10.87 19.05 -0.27
C ILE A 12 -10.83 18.06 -1.44
N LEU A 13 -9.88 18.23 -2.37
CA LEU A 13 -9.76 17.34 -3.52
C LEU A 13 -9.40 15.89 -3.10
N VAL A 14 -8.41 15.75 -2.21
CA VAL A 14 -7.97 14.44 -1.71
C VAL A 14 -9.07 13.74 -0.93
N THR A 15 -9.83 14.46 -0.11
CA THR A 15 -10.95 13.88 0.67
C THR A 15 -12.10 13.44 -0.22
N ILE A 16 -12.45 14.21 -1.26
CA ILE A 16 -13.45 13.80 -2.26
C ILE A 16 -12.99 12.54 -3.01
N LEU A 17 -11.74 12.52 -3.48
CA LEU A 17 -11.17 11.35 -4.16
C LEU A 17 -11.14 10.12 -3.27
N ALA A 18 -10.79 10.28 -1.99
CA ALA A 18 -10.80 9.19 -1.01
C ALA A 18 -12.22 8.67 -0.75
N ALA A 19 -13.22 9.56 -0.66
CA ALA A 19 -14.61 9.17 -0.48
C ALA A 19 -15.16 8.40 -1.70
N LEU A 20 -14.85 8.86 -2.92
CA LEU A 20 -15.20 8.15 -4.16
C LEU A 20 -14.51 6.79 -4.23
N GLY A 21 -13.21 6.73 -3.88
CA GLY A 21 -12.45 5.49 -3.77
C GLY A 21 -13.09 4.51 -2.78
N PHE A 22 -13.41 4.97 -1.58
CA PHE A 22 -14.08 4.18 -0.55
C PHE A 22 -15.41 3.59 -1.05
N LEU A 23 -16.28 4.43 -1.64
CA LEU A 23 -17.57 3.98 -2.18
C LEU A 23 -17.41 2.94 -3.29
N SER A 24 -16.41 3.12 -4.16
CA SER A 24 -16.12 2.17 -5.23
C SER A 24 -15.68 0.81 -4.69
N ILE A 25 -14.75 0.78 -3.72
CA ILE A 25 -14.28 -0.47 -3.10
C ILE A 25 -15.40 -1.14 -2.32
N LEU A 26 -16.23 -0.36 -1.60
CA LEU A 26 -17.38 -0.87 -0.88
C LEU A 26 -18.38 -1.53 -1.83
N ALA A 27 -18.70 -0.88 -2.95
CA ALA A 27 -19.60 -1.43 -3.97
C ALA A 27 -19.05 -2.74 -4.55
N ILE A 28 -17.75 -2.78 -4.88
CA ILE A 28 -17.08 -4.00 -5.38
C ILE A 28 -17.17 -5.11 -4.33
N LEU A 29 -16.88 -4.81 -3.06
CA LEU A 29 -16.92 -5.79 -1.97
C LEU A 29 -18.33 -6.37 -1.77
N VAL A 30 -19.37 -5.52 -1.83
CA VAL A 30 -20.77 -5.95 -1.74
C VAL A 30 -21.14 -6.84 -2.93
N ILE A 31 -20.76 -6.45 -4.16
CA ILE A 31 -21.04 -7.24 -5.37
C ILE A 31 -20.37 -8.61 -5.30
N PHE A 32 -19.09 -8.65 -4.92
CA PHE A 32 -18.32 -9.89 -4.75
C PHE A 32 -18.90 -10.77 -3.64
N GLY A 33 -19.35 -10.17 -2.53
CA GLY A 33 -20.01 -10.89 -1.44
C GLY A 33 -21.34 -11.51 -1.86
N ARG A 34 -22.18 -10.74 -2.58
CA ARG A 34 -23.47 -11.24 -3.09
C ARG A 34 -23.30 -12.34 -4.14
N HIS A 35 -22.27 -12.25 -4.99
CA HIS A 35 -21.98 -13.22 -6.05
C HIS A 35 -20.89 -14.21 -5.67
N PHE A 36 -20.63 -14.41 -4.37
CA PHE A 36 -19.53 -15.26 -3.90
C PHE A 36 -19.60 -16.70 -4.42
N GLN A 37 -20.82 -17.21 -4.63
CA GLN A 37 -21.07 -18.56 -5.15
C GLN A 37 -20.88 -18.68 -6.67
N THR A 38 -20.66 -17.57 -7.39
CA THR A 38 -20.47 -17.61 -8.84
C THR A 38 -19.06 -18.12 -9.19
N PRO A 39 -18.92 -18.96 -10.23
CA PRO A 39 -17.63 -19.50 -10.64
C PRO A 39 -16.62 -18.42 -11.06
N ILE A 40 -17.11 -17.22 -11.44
CA ILE A 40 -16.31 -16.05 -11.80
C ILE A 40 -15.55 -15.50 -10.58
N VAL A 41 -16.22 -15.32 -9.43
CA VAL A 41 -15.56 -14.82 -8.22
C VAL A 41 -14.57 -15.86 -7.67
N ARG A 42 -14.91 -17.14 -7.78
CA ARG A 42 -14.07 -18.24 -7.31
C ARG A 42 -12.81 -18.44 -8.17
N SER A 43 -12.89 -18.20 -9.49
CA SER A 43 -11.73 -18.26 -10.40
C SER A 43 -10.85 -16.99 -10.32
N ALA A 44 -11.44 -15.82 -10.06
CA ALA A 44 -10.74 -14.55 -9.90
C ALA A 44 -9.89 -14.46 -8.61
N GLY A 45 -10.02 -15.41 -7.68
CA GLY A 45 -9.20 -15.47 -6.46
C GLY A 45 -9.99 -15.72 -5.16
N GLY A 46 -11.32 -15.75 -5.23
CA GLY A 46 -12.21 -16.08 -4.12
C GLY A 46 -11.88 -15.30 -2.84
N PRO A 47 -11.57 -15.98 -1.71
CA PRO A 47 -11.31 -15.33 -0.42
C PRO A 47 -10.10 -14.38 -0.42
N MET A 48 -9.10 -14.57 -1.28
CA MET A 48 -7.93 -13.66 -1.38
C MET A 48 -8.32 -12.28 -1.91
N CYS A 49 -9.37 -12.19 -2.73
CA CYS A 49 -9.84 -10.92 -3.27
C CYS A 49 -10.44 -10.04 -2.16
N PHE A 50 -11.20 -10.65 -1.23
CA PHE A 50 -11.68 -9.95 -0.02
C PHE A 50 -10.53 -9.49 0.87
N LEU A 51 -9.48 -10.30 0.99
CA LEU A 51 -8.27 -9.97 1.74
C LEU A 51 -7.47 -8.82 1.10
N MET A 52 -7.62 -8.58 -0.20
CA MET A 52 -7.06 -7.41 -0.89
C MET A 52 -7.96 -6.17 -0.79
N LEU A 53 -9.28 -6.34 -0.90
CA LEU A 53 -10.25 -5.25 -0.87
C LEU A 53 -10.42 -4.65 0.54
N ALA A 54 -10.42 -5.47 1.58
CA ALA A 54 -10.65 -5.01 2.95
C ALA A 54 -9.56 -4.03 3.48
N PRO A 55 -8.24 -4.32 3.38
CA PRO A 55 -7.23 -3.36 3.79
C PRO A 55 -7.21 -2.11 2.90
N LEU A 56 -7.56 -2.22 1.62
CA LEU A 56 -7.67 -1.07 0.72
C LEU A 56 -8.82 -0.14 1.15
N LEU A 57 -9.96 -0.71 1.56
CA LEU A 57 -11.08 0.04 2.12
C LEU A 57 -10.68 0.78 3.41
N VAL A 58 -9.95 0.11 4.30
CA VAL A 58 -9.39 0.72 5.51
C VAL A 58 -8.41 1.85 5.16
N ALA A 59 -7.55 1.67 4.16
CA ALA A 59 -6.64 2.71 3.71
C ALA A 59 -7.38 3.98 3.25
N TYR A 60 -8.47 3.85 2.47
CA TYR A 60 -9.29 5.01 2.10
C TYR A 60 -9.96 5.70 3.28
N MET A 61 -10.39 4.93 4.30
CA MET A 61 -10.96 5.49 5.54
C MET A 61 -9.92 6.22 6.40
N MET A 62 -8.63 5.91 6.23
CA MET A 62 -7.55 6.56 6.96
C MET A 62 -7.11 7.89 6.32
N VAL A 63 -7.43 8.15 5.05
CA VAL A 63 -7.04 9.41 4.37
C VAL A 63 -7.53 10.67 5.11
N PRO A 64 -8.79 10.77 5.61
CA PRO A 64 -9.23 11.92 6.39
C PRO A 64 -8.50 12.10 7.72
N VAL A 65 -7.92 11.04 8.28
CA VAL A 65 -7.10 11.08 9.52
C VAL A 65 -5.76 11.81 9.27
N TYR A 66 -5.40 12.02 7.99
CA TYR A 66 -4.27 12.85 7.62
C TYR A 66 -4.54 14.36 7.79
N VAL A 67 -5.81 14.76 7.92
CA VAL A 67 -6.24 16.16 8.00
C VAL A 67 -6.45 16.60 9.45
N GLY A 68 -5.89 17.76 9.83
CA GLY A 68 -6.01 18.32 11.17
C GLY A 68 -4.74 18.20 12.02
N PRO A 69 -4.79 18.59 13.31
CA PRO A 69 -3.62 18.61 14.18
C PRO A 69 -3.13 17.18 14.49
N PRO A 70 -1.84 16.87 14.29
CA PRO A 70 -1.33 15.54 14.59
C PRO A 70 -1.31 15.32 16.10
N THR A 71 -2.07 14.31 16.53
CA THR A 71 -2.06 13.74 17.89
C THR A 71 -1.22 12.47 17.90
N VAL A 72 -0.84 12.00 19.10
CA VAL A 72 -0.12 10.72 19.28
C VAL A 72 -0.88 9.56 18.60
N ALA A 73 -2.21 9.54 18.73
CA ALA A 73 -3.06 8.51 18.13
C ALA A 73 -3.05 8.57 16.59
N THR A 74 -3.10 9.76 15.99
CA THR A 74 -3.03 9.90 14.53
C THR A 74 -1.64 9.54 14.01
N CYS A 75 -0.56 9.90 14.72
CA CYS A 75 0.79 9.48 14.37
C CYS A 75 0.93 7.96 14.35
N LEU A 76 0.41 7.29 15.38
CA LEU A 76 0.43 5.84 15.46
C LEU A 76 -0.37 5.21 14.32
N CYS A 77 -1.59 5.71 14.04
CA CYS A 77 -2.42 5.21 12.93
C CYS A 77 -1.72 5.36 11.57
N ARG A 78 -1.09 6.50 11.29
CA ARG A 78 -0.37 6.74 10.03
C ARG A 78 0.83 5.82 9.86
N GLN A 79 1.66 5.71 10.89
CA GLN A 79 2.91 4.94 10.82
C GLN A 79 2.68 3.43 10.86
N THR A 80 1.63 2.97 11.53
CA THR A 80 1.34 1.54 11.71
C THR A 80 0.25 1.03 10.80
N LEU A 81 -0.97 1.54 10.95
CA LEU A 81 -2.15 0.91 10.38
C LEU A 81 -2.25 1.14 8.88
N PHE A 82 -1.98 2.37 8.42
CA PHE A 82 -1.97 2.69 7.00
C PHE A 82 -0.90 1.90 6.24
N THR A 83 0.34 1.92 6.72
CA THR A 83 1.47 1.21 6.09
C THR A 83 1.26 -0.31 6.09
N LEU A 84 0.75 -0.89 7.18
CA LEU A 84 0.44 -2.32 7.25
C LEU A 84 -0.65 -2.72 6.26
N CYS A 85 -1.76 -1.98 6.19
CA CYS A 85 -2.84 -2.27 5.25
C CYS A 85 -2.32 -2.24 3.81
N PHE A 86 -1.50 -1.24 3.50
CA PHE A 86 -0.95 -1.05 2.18
C PHE A 86 0.03 -2.17 1.78
N THR A 87 0.92 -2.59 2.69
CA THR A 87 1.83 -3.74 2.46
C THR A 87 1.06 -5.04 2.25
N VAL A 88 -0.01 -5.27 3.00
CA VAL A 88 -0.88 -6.45 2.82
C VAL A 88 -1.52 -6.44 1.43
N CYS A 89 -2.04 -5.29 0.98
CA CYS A 89 -2.61 -5.14 -0.37
C CYS A 89 -1.58 -5.48 -1.47
N ILE A 90 -0.39 -4.89 -1.41
CA ILE A 90 0.66 -5.14 -2.43
C ILE A 90 1.09 -6.61 -2.38
N SER A 91 1.23 -7.20 -1.18
CA SER A 91 1.56 -8.61 -1.02
C SER A 91 0.53 -9.53 -1.67
N CYS A 92 -0.76 -9.24 -1.51
CA CYS A 92 -1.84 -9.96 -2.19
C CYS A 92 -1.73 -9.87 -3.71
N ILE A 93 -1.45 -8.68 -4.25
CA ILE A 93 -1.29 -8.49 -5.69
C ILE A 93 -0.03 -9.21 -6.20
N ALA A 94 1.08 -9.17 -5.46
CA ALA A 94 2.31 -9.88 -5.80
C ALA A 94 2.07 -11.40 -5.88
N VAL A 95 1.38 -11.97 -4.90
CA VAL A 95 0.96 -13.38 -4.91
C VAL A 95 0.06 -13.69 -6.10
N ARG A 96 -0.90 -12.82 -6.41
CA ARG A 96 -1.80 -13.02 -7.56
C ARG A 96 -1.04 -13.00 -8.88
N SER A 97 -0.13 -12.04 -9.07
CA SER A 97 0.76 -11.99 -10.23
C SER A 97 1.62 -13.24 -10.35
N PHE A 98 2.18 -13.72 -9.23
CA PHE A 98 2.95 -14.96 -9.19
C PHE A 98 2.11 -16.18 -9.60
N GLN A 99 0.88 -16.32 -9.06
CA GLN A 99 -0.05 -17.39 -9.45
C GLN A 99 -0.31 -17.39 -10.95
N ILE A 100 -0.61 -16.23 -11.53
CA ILE A 100 -0.88 -16.10 -12.97
C ILE A 100 0.35 -16.57 -13.77
N VAL A 101 1.55 -16.08 -13.46
CA VAL A 101 2.78 -16.51 -14.15
C VAL A 101 3.05 -18.00 -13.95
N CYS A 102 2.83 -18.52 -12.74
CA CYS A 102 3.03 -19.93 -12.45
C CYS A 102 2.09 -20.81 -13.26
N ILE A 103 0.79 -20.51 -13.28
CA ILE A 103 -0.22 -21.31 -14.00
C ILE A 103 0.10 -21.35 -15.49
N PHE A 104 0.45 -20.22 -16.09
CA PHE A 104 0.56 -20.15 -17.54
C PHE A 104 1.97 -20.36 -18.10
N LYS A 105 3.03 -20.11 -17.32
CA LYS A 105 4.42 -20.13 -17.81
C LYS A 105 5.30 -21.15 -17.07
N MET A 106 5.06 -21.39 -15.78
CA MET A 106 5.88 -22.33 -14.98
C MET A 106 5.22 -23.68 -14.64
N ALA A 107 3.93 -23.87 -14.92
CA ALA A 107 3.24 -25.14 -14.68
C ALA A 107 3.89 -26.30 -15.45
N CYS A 108 4.55 -26.01 -16.57
CA CYS A 108 5.35 -27.00 -17.33
C CYS A 108 6.74 -27.28 -16.74
N ARG A 109 7.28 -26.44 -15.84
CA ARG A 109 8.68 -26.55 -15.37
C ARG A 109 8.82 -27.08 -13.94
N PHE A 110 7.89 -26.78 -13.03
CA PHE A 110 7.93 -27.27 -11.63
C PHE A 110 6.54 -27.60 -11.05
N PRO A 111 5.87 -28.65 -11.56
CA PRO A 111 4.52 -29.02 -11.12
C PRO A 111 4.46 -29.44 -9.64
N ARG A 112 5.52 -30.09 -9.11
CA ARG A 112 5.56 -30.53 -7.71
C ARG A 112 5.66 -29.37 -6.71
N ALA A 113 6.44 -28.34 -7.01
CA ALA A 113 6.60 -27.17 -6.14
C ALA A 113 5.31 -26.34 -6.07
N TYR A 114 4.65 -26.13 -7.22
CA TYR A 114 3.36 -25.46 -7.28
C TYR A 114 2.26 -26.27 -6.57
N ALA A 115 2.23 -27.60 -6.75
CA ALA A 115 1.31 -28.46 -6.03
C ALA A 115 1.48 -28.36 -4.50
N TYR A 116 2.73 -28.31 -4.01
CA TYR A 116 3.02 -28.07 -2.59
C TYR A 116 2.57 -26.69 -2.14
N TRP A 117 2.83 -25.65 -2.93
CA TRP A 117 2.42 -24.28 -2.62
C TRP A 117 0.90 -24.14 -2.51
N VAL A 118 0.14 -24.77 -3.40
CA VAL A 118 -1.34 -24.81 -3.32
C VAL A 118 -1.79 -25.66 -2.12
N ARG A 119 -1.15 -26.82 -1.87
CA ARG A 119 -1.47 -27.74 -0.76
C ARG A 119 -1.34 -27.07 0.61
N TYR A 120 -0.32 -26.24 0.79
CA TYR A 120 -0.01 -25.58 2.06
C TYR A 120 -0.54 -24.14 2.17
N HIS A 121 -1.50 -23.75 1.34
CA HIS A 121 -2.05 -22.38 1.34
C HIS A 121 -0.96 -21.30 1.23
N GLY A 122 0.04 -21.53 0.38
CA GLY A 122 1.25 -20.70 0.26
C GLY A 122 0.97 -19.22 -0.04
N SER A 123 -0.19 -18.91 -0.61
CA SER A 123 -0.66 -17.53 -0.79
C SER A 123 -0.87 -16.80 0.54
N TYR A 124 -1.54 -17.44 1.50
CA TYR A 124 -1.79 -16.88 2.83
C TYR A 124 -0.53 -16.84 3.66
N VAL A 125 0.31 -17.89 3.57
CA VAL A 125 1.60 -17.95 4.26
C VAL A 125 2.51 -16.81 3.81
N PHE A 126 2.57 -16.52 2.50
CA PHE A 126 3.37 -15.41 1.98
C PHE A 126 2.85 -14.06 2.48
N VAL A 127 1.55 -13.80 2.42
CA VAL A 127 0.96 -12.54 2.90
C VAL A 127 1.19 -12.38 4.40
N ALA A 128 1.03 -13.45 5.20
CA ALA A 128 1.28 -13.43 6.64
C ALA A 128 2.76 -13.15 6.95
N LEU A 129 3.69 -13.74 6.20
CA LEU A 129 5.13 -13.49 6.35
C LEU A 129 5.47 -12.03 6.05
N MET A 130 4.96 -11.47 4.95
CA MET A 130 5.22 -10.07 4.58
C MET A 130 4.58 -9.10 5.57
N ALA A 131 3.37 -9.40 6.06
CA ALA A 131 2.74 -8.63 7.13
C ALA A 131 3.56 -8.66 8.43
N ALA A 132 4.05 -9.84 8.83
CA ALA A 132 4.91 -9.97 10.02
C ALA A 132 6.22 -9.18 9.87
N LEU A 133 6.88 -9.26 8.71
CA LEU A 133 8.07 -8.45 8.41
C LEU A 133 7.77 -6.95 8.50
N LYS A 134 6.63 -6.51 7.96
CA LYS A 134 6.22 -5.11 8.04
C LYS A 134 5.96 -4.66 9.48
N VAL A 135 5.32 -5.50 10.30
CA VAL A 135 5.13 -5.22 11.74
C VAL A 135 6.48 -5.02 12.43
N VAL A 136 7.48 -5.86 12.12
CA VAL A 136 8.84 -5.71 12.68
C VAL A 136 9.47 -4.40 12.23
N ILE A 137 9.40 -4.05 10.94
CA ILE A 137 9.93 -2.79 10.40
C ILE A 137 9.29 -1.59 11.10
N VAL A 138 7.97 -1.59 11.24
CA VAL A 138 7.22 -0.54 11.90
C VAL A 138 7.58 -0.47 13.39
N ALA A 139 7.67 -1.60 14.09
CA ALA A 139 8.04 -1.65 15.50
C ALA A 139 9.46 -1.11 15.74
N VAL A 140 10.43 -1.49 14.90
CA VAL A 140 11.79 -0.95 14.94
C VAL A 140 11.77 0.56 14.66
N SER A 141 10.98 1.00 13.68
CA SER A 141 10.82 2.43 13.40
C SER A 141 10.28 3.19 14.61
N LEU A 142 9.26 2.67 15.29
CA LEU A 142 8.67 3.27 16.50
C LEU A 142 9.62 3.24 17.71
N LEU A 143 10.51 2.25 17.81
CA LEU A 143 11.52 2.21 18.87
C LEU A 143 12.64 3.23 18.65
N VAL A 144 13.00 3.46 17.40
CA VAL A 144 14.04 4.45 17.01
C VAL A 144 13.49 5.88 17.05
N THR A 145 12.20 6.06 16.77
CA THR A 145 11.54 7.38 16.74
C THR A 145 10.63 7.50 17.95
N ASN A 146 11.03 8.30 18.95
CA ASN A 146 10.15 8.60 20.09
C ASN A 146 8.78 9.03 19.57
N THR A 147 7.72 8.29 19.94
CA THR A 147 6.33 8.47 19.48
C THR A 147 5.67 9.77 19.93
N SER A 148 6.42 10.63 20.61
CA SER A 148 5.97 11.96 21.00
C SER A 148 6.08 12.89 19.79
N PRO A 149 4.97 13.55 19.36
CA PRO A 149 5.01 14.49 18.25
C PRO A 149 6.01 15.60 18.57
N THR A 150 7.09 15.68 17.79
CA THR A 150 8.12 16.70 17.95
C THR A 150 7.79 17.88 17.04
N ALA A 151 7.67 19.06 17.64
CA ALA A 151 7.56 20.30 16.91
C ALA A 151 8.94 20.68 16.38
N HIS A 152 9.07 20.82 15.07
CA HIS A 152 10.26 21.34 14.40
C HIS A 152 9.95 22.73 13.83
N VAL A 153 10.90 23.64 13.95
CA VAL A 153 10.84 24.94 13.27
C VAL A 153 11.19 24.69 11.82
N ASP A 154 10.40 25.26 10.91
CA ASP A 154 10.67 25.17 9.47
C ASP A 154 12.03 25.80 9.13
N PRO A 155 12.87 25.13 8.31
CA PRO A 155 14.18 25.66 7.92
C PRO A 155 14.12 26.92 7.04
N ASP A 156 13.04 27.15 6.29
CA ASP A 156 12.86 28.33 5.43
C ASP A 156 12.22 29.52 6.18
N ASP A 157 11.41 29.26 7.21
CA ASP A 157 10.71 30.31 7.97
C ASP A 157 10.68 30.04 9.49
N PRO A 158 11.48 30.75 10.31
CA PRO A 158 11.56 30.51 11.75
C PRO A 158 10.27 30.84 12.54
N LYS A 159 9.26 31.40 11.87
CA LYS A 159 7.92 31.66 12.42
C LYS A 159 6.96 30.47 12.27
N ILE A 160 7.30 29.46 11.47
CA ILE A 160 6.45 28.31 11.19
C ILE A 160 6.97 27.11 11.99
N MET A 161 6.15 26.61 12.91
CA MET A 161 6.38 25.31 13.56
C MET A 161 5.60 24.23 12.81
N ILE A 162 6.30 23.22 12.29
CA ILE A 162 5.73 22.00 11.72
C ILE A 162 5.71 20.94 12.83
N LEU A 163 4.56 20.32 13.04
CA LEU A 163 4.43 19.23 14.00
C LEU A 163 4.55 17.91 13.23
N SER A 164 5.71 17.26 13.32
CA SER A 164 5.98 16.00 12.62
C SER A 164 5.99 14.82 13.59
N CYS A 165 5.46 13.68 13.15
CA CYS A 165 5.47 12.45 13.93
C CYS A 165 6.85 11.75 13.96
N ASN A 166 7.80 12.18 13.13
CA ASN A 166 9.11 11.56 13.03
C ASN A 166 10.23 12.63 12.87
N PRO A 167 11.15 12.77 13.84
CA PRO A 167 12.27 13.71 13.77
C PRO A 167 13.37 13.31 12.76
N ASN A 168 13.37 12.06 12.27
CA ASN A 168 14.28 11.55 11.23
C ASN A 168 13.47 11.03 10.02
N TYR A 169 12.62 11.90 9.45
CA TYR A 169 11.66 11.52 8.41
C TYR A 169 12.32 10.85 7.19
N HIS A 170 13.47 11.34 6.70
CA HIS A 170 14.17 10.74 5.55
C HIS A 170 14.53 9.26 5.76
N LYS A 171 15.20 8.94 6.86
CA LYS A 171 15.66 7.57 7.14
C LYS A 171 14.50 6.66 7.54
N GLY A 172 13.55 7.18 8.32
CA GLY A 172 12.37 6.44 8.73
C GLY A 172 11.45 6.09 7.57
N LEU A 173 11.20 7.04 6.66
CA LEU A 173 10.37 6.84 5.47
C LEU A 173 11.01 5.85 4.50
N LEU A 174 12.30 6.02 4.18
CA LEU A 174 13.01 5.07 3.31
C LEU A 174 13.00 3.65 3.89
N PHE A 175 13.25 3.51 5.19
CA PHE A 175 13.23 2.21 5.85
C PHE A 175 11.83 1.59 5.83
N ASN A 176 10.78 2.36 6.11
CA ASN A 176 9.40 1.87 6.07
C ASN A 176 8.97 1.47 4.66
N THR A 177 9.25 2.29 3.66
CA THR A 177 8.80 2.10 2.27
C THR A 177 9.64 1.04 1.52
N SER A 178 10.81 0.68 2.04
CA SER A 178 11.72 -0.30 1.39
C SER A 178 11.06 -1.64 1.07
N LEU A 179 10.27 -2.20 2.01
CA LEU A 179 9.59 -3.47 1.81
C LEU A 179 8.52 -3.38 0.71
N ASP A 180 7.76 -2.28 0.68
CA ASP A 180 6.71 -2.07 -0.32
C ASP A 180 7.28 -1.88 -1.73
N LEU A 181 8.42 -1.17 -1.84
CA LEU A 181 9.16 -1.04 -3.10
C LEU A 181 9.66 -2.39 -3.62
N LEU A 182 10.21 -3.23 -2.74
CA LEU A 182 10.66 -4.58 -3.10
C LEU A 182 9.48 -5.45 -3.57
N LEU A 183 8.37 -5.42 -2.83
CA LEU A 183 7.15 -6.13 -3.21
C LEU A 183 6.58 -5.64 -4.54
N SER A 184 6.59 -4.33 -4.80
CA SER A 184 6.16 -3.75 -6.06
C SER A 184 7.05 -4.17 -7.23
N MET A 185 8.37 -4.17 -7.06
CA MET A 185 9.31 -4.64 -8.08
C MET A 185 9.11 -6.11 -8.40
N MET A 186 8.88 -6.94 -7.38
CA MET A 186 8.56 -8.36 -7.55
C MET A 186 7.23 -8.54 -8.29
N ALA A 187 6.18 -7.82 -7.89
CA ALA A 187 4.87 -7.84 -8.52
C ALA A 187 4.92 -7.39 -9.99
N PHE A 188 5.65 -6.30 -10.28
CA PHE A 188 5.87 -5.81 -11.64
C PHE A 188 6.61 -6.84 -12.50
N SER A 189 7.67 -7.45 -11.97
CA SER A 189 8.46 -8.47 -12.67
C SER A 189 7.60 -9.67 -13.06
N PHE A 190 6.75 -10.16 -12.14
CA PHE A 190 5.80 -11.22 -12.44
C PHE A 190 4.74 -10.76 -13.46
N ALA A 191 4.14 -9.60 -13.25
CA ALA A 191 3.12 -9.09 -14.17
C ALA A 191 3.67 -8.89 -15.61
N TYR A 192 4.91 -8.41 -15.74
CA TYR A 192 5.62 -8.29 -17.02
C TYR A 192 5.86 -9.65 -17.68
N MET A 193 6.28 -10.67 -16.92
CA MET A 193 6.43 -12.04 -17.43
C MET A 193 5.12 -12.63 -17.98
N GLY A 194 3.98 -12.14 -17.50
CA GLY A 194 2.63 -12.49 -17.94
C GLY A 194 2.12 -11.72 -19.18
N LYS A 195 2.87 -10.78 -19.76
CA LYS A 195 2.42 -10.05 -20.96
C LYS A 195 2.24 -10.93 -22.21
N GLY A 196 2.90 -12.09 -22.27
CA GLY A 196 2.82 -13.03 -23.39
C GLY A 196 1.62 -13.99 -23.35
N LEU A 197 0.64 -13.73 -22.48
CA LEU A 197 -0.52 -14.62 -22.28
C LEU A 197 -1.56 -14.46 -23.39
N PRO A 198 -2.24 -15.55 -23.81
CA PRO A 198 -3.25 -15.50 -24.87
C PRO A 198 -4.37 -14.52 -24.51
N THR A 199 -4.86 -13.86 -25.56
CA THR A 199 -5.64 -12.62 -25.66
C THR A 199 -6.94 -12.50 -24.85
N ASN A 200 -7.31 -13.48 -24.02
CA ASN A 200 -8.56 -13.50 -23.25
C ASN A 200 -8.43 -13.11 -21.77
N TYR A 201 -7.22 -12.86 -21.24
CA TYR A 201 -7.03 -12.40 -19.85
C TYR A 201 -6.34 -11.04 -19.79
N ASN A 202 -7.13 -9.96 -19.92
CA ASN A 202 -6.66 -8.58 -19.72
C ASN A 202 -6.25 -8.28 -18.26
N GLU A 203 -6.58 -9.17 -17.30
CA GLU A 203 -6.24 -9.04 -15.88
C GLU A 203 -4.75 -8.77 -15.64
N ALA A 204 -3.86 -9.52 -16.30
CA ALA A 204 -2.41 -9.35 -16.13
C ALA A 204 -1.90 -7.99 -16.65
N LYS A 205 -2.53 -7.44 -17.70
CA LYS A 205 -2.18 -6.13 -18.25
C LYS A 205 -2.57 -5.00 -17.28
N PHE A 206 -3.78 -5.08 -16.71
CA PHE A 206 -4.23 -4.12 -15.70
C PHE A 206 -3.36 -4.17 -14.44
N ILE A 207 -3.05 -5.36 -13.93
CA ILE A 207 -2.16 -5.51 -12.76
C ILE A 207 -0.77 -4.91 -13.06
N THR A 208 -0.21 -5.17 -14.25
CA THR A 208 1.09 -4.57 -14.63
C THR A 208 1.01 -3.05 -14.65
N PHE A 209 -0.04 -2.49 -15.24
CA PHE A 209 -0.22 -1.04 -15.33
C PHE A 209 -0.33 -0.40 -13.94
N CYS A 210 -1.18 -0.96 -13.07
CA CYS A 210 -1.34 -0.51 -11.69
C CYS A 210 -0.03 -0.56 -10.89
N MET A 211 0.72 -1.67 -10.99
CA MET A 211 2.01 -1.81 -10.30
C MET A 211 3.09 -0.88 -10.84
N THR A 212 3.09 -0.62 -12.15
CA THR A 212 4.03 0.34 -12.75
C THR A 212 3.76 1.75 -12.25
N PHE A 213 2.48 2.15 -12.23
CA PHE A 213 2.08 3.45 -11.71
C PHE A 213 2.47 3.60 -10.25
N TYR A 214 2.15 2.60 -9.41
CA TYR A 214 2.53 2.60 -8.01
C TYR A 214 4.05 2.69 -7.79
N PHE A 215 4.83 1.91 -8.55
CA PHE A 215 6.29 1.95 -8.47
C PHE A 215 6.85 3.33 -8.83
N ILE A 216 6.40 3.92 -9.95
CA ILE A 216 6.82 5.25 -10.36
C ILE A 216 6.44 6.29 -9.31
N SER A 217 5.19 6.29 -8.84
CA SER A 217 4.73 7.23 -7.80
C SER A 217 5.54 7.10 -6.52
N SER A 218 5.87 5.88 -6.09
CA SER A 218 6.64 5.64 -4.87
C SER A 218 8.09 6.12 -4.99
N VAL A 219 8.73 5.87 -6.14
CA VAL A 219 10.09 6.38 -6.42
C VAL A 219 10.07 7.91 -6.49
N SER A 220 9.12 8.50 -7.20
CA SER A 220 8.95 9.95 -7.29
C SER A 220 8.76 10.58 -5.92
N LEU A 221 7.91 10.00 -5.06
CA LEU A 221 7.70 10.46 -3.69
C LEU A 221 8.99 10.33 -2.87
N CYS A 222 9.69 9.20 -2.93
CA CYS A 222 10.97 9.04 -2.21
C CYS A 222 12.02 10.06 -2.67
N THR A 223 12.12 10.33 -3.97
CA THR A 223 13.06 11.33 -4.50
C THR A 223 12.67 12.75 -4.08
N PHE A 224 11.39 13.09 -4.15
CA PHE A 224 10.90 14.41 -3.74
C PHE A 224 11.14 14.64 -2.25
N MET A 225 10.78 13.67 -1.42
CA MET A 225 11.00 13.70 0.02
C MET A 225 12.49 13.64 0.39
N SER A 226 13.40 13.26 -0.53
CA SER A 226 14.86 13.30 -0.31
C SER A 226 15.48 14.63 -0.72
N VAL A 227 14.84 15.38 -1.62
CA VAL A 227 15.35 16.63 -2.20
C VAL A 227 14.78 17.87 -1.51
N TYR A 228 13.54 17.80 -1.02
CA TYR A 228 12.86 18.91 -0.35
C TYR A 228 12.81 18.70 1.17
N GLU A 229 13.09 19.77 1.93
CA GLU A 229 12.83 19.87 3.36
C GLU A 229 11.69 20.89 3.64
N GLY A 230 11.13 20.91 4.86
CA GLY A 230 10.15 21.93 5.30
C GLY A 230 8.67 21.63 4.99
N VAL A 231 7.82 22.66 4.95
CA VAL A 231 6.33 22.58 4.87
C VAL A 231 5.83 21.65 3.75
N LEU A 232 6.56 21.60 2.63
CA LEU A 232 6.20 20.82 1.44
C LEU A 232 6.18 19.30 1.69
N VAL A 233 7.03 18.83 2.61
CA VAL A 233 7.10 17.43 3.08
C VAL A 233 5.82 17.07 3.84
N SER A 234 5.37 17.94 4.76
CA SER A 234 4.14 17.74 5.54
C SER A 234 2.84 17.86 4.75
N ILE A 235 2.87 18.45 3.54
CA ILE A 235 1.70 18.52 2.64
C ILE A 235 1.55 17.22 1.82
N LEU A 236 2.66 16.51 1.59
CA LEU A 236 2.73 15.35 0.70
C LEU A 236 2.81 13.99 1.44
N ASP A 237 2.97 14.01 2.77
CA ASP A 237 2.98 12.86 3.68
C ASP A 237 1.55 12.44 4.09
#